data_AF-A0A1H7YNJ9-F1
#
_entry.id   AF-A0A1H7YNJ9-F1
#
_cell.length_a   1.000
_cell.length_b   1.000
_cell.length_c   1.000
_cell.angle_alpha   90.00
_cell.angle_beta   90.00
_cell.angle_gamma   90.00
#
_symmetry.space_group_name_H-M   'P 1'
#
loop_
_entity.id
_entity.type
_entity.pdbx_description
1 polymer ?
#
loop_
_entity_poly.entity_id
_entity_poly.type
_entity_poly.pdbx_seq_one_letter_code
_entity_poly.pdbx_strand_id
1 'polypeptide(L)' 'MNNFDGSGFESGDVMRTTITFIVEKDGTISGIKADGKDADFNSEAMRTIRSIKGKWVPAKINGQPVRSYFKFPISMKFDN' A
#
# COMPACT_ATOMS: atom_id res chain seq x y z
N MET A 1 -0.70 -7.08 -15.82
CA MET A 1 -0.92 -6.09 -14.75
C MET A 1 -2.14 -6.58 -13.98
N ASN A 2 -1.94 -7.21 -12.82
CA ASN A 2 -2.95 -7.45 -11.78
C ASN A 2 -2.18 -8.12 -10.63
N ASN A 3 -1.61 -7.31 -9.73
CA ASN A 3 -0.78 -7.78 -8.62
C ASN A 3 -1.58 -8.05 -7.34
N PHE A 4 -2.89 -7.79 -7.36
CA PHE A 4 -3.80 -7.92 -6.23
C PHE A 4 -4.70 -9.14 -6.45
N ASP A 5 -4.73 -10.06 -5.48
CA ASP A 5 -5.60 -11.24 -5.49
C ASP A 5 -6.94 -10.94 -4.80
N GLY A 6 -8.02 -11.08 -5.55
CA GLY A 6 -9.38 -10.78 -5.12
C GLY A 6 -10.29 -12.00 -4.96
N SER A 7 -9.80 -13.22 -5.17
CA SER A 7 -10.68 -14.40 -5.30
C SER A 7 -11.40 -14.83 -4.01
N GLY A 8 -11.03 -14.26 -2.85
CA GLY A 8 -11.62 -14.59 -1.55
C GLY A 8 -12.75 -13.67 -1.09
N PHE A 9 -13.13 -12.65 -1.87
CA PHE A 9 -14.09 -11.62 -1.44
C PHE A 9 -15.47 -11.80 -2.10
N GLU A 10 -16.55 -11.58 -1.33
CA GLU A 10 -17.92 -11.66 -1.84
C GLU A 10 -18.30 -10.43 -2.69
N SER A 11 -19.10 -10.67 -3.73
CA SER A 11 -19.56 -9.64 -4.66
C SER A 11 -20.50 -8.64 -3.97
N GLY A 12 -20.23 -7.35 -4.13
CA GLY A 12 -21.05 -6.24 -3.59
C GLY A 12 -20.48 -5.56 -2.36
N ASP A 13 -19.51 -6.19 -1.69
CA ASP A 13 -18.84 -5.60 -0.53
C ASP A 13 -17.76 -4.59 -0.94
N VAL A 14 -17.77 -3.42 -0.29
CA VAL A 14 -16.73 -2.41 -0.46
C VAL A 14 -15.68 -2.56 0.64
N MET A 15 -14.57 -3.18 0.29
CA MET A 15 -13.42 -3.32 1.16
C MET A 15 -12.64 -2.02 1.26
N ARG A 16 -12.19 -1.69 2.47
CA ARG A 16 -11.45 -0.46 2.76
C ARG A 16 -10.29 -0.74 3.70
N THR A 17 -9.14 -0.16 3.37
CA THR A 17 -7.98 -0.14 4.25
C THR A 17 -7.20 1.14 4.01
N THR A 18 -6.50 1.61 5.03
CA THR A 18 -5.49 2.65 4.87
C THR A 18 -4.11 2.03 5.02
N ILE A 19 -3.29 2.10 3.98
CA ILE A 19 -1.89 1.71 4.07
C ILE A 19 -1.06 2.90 4.51
N THR A 20 -0.17 2.69 5.47
CA THR A 20 0.89 3.65 5.80
C THR A 20 2.25 3.00 5.71
N PHE A 21 3.25 3.77 5.28
CA PHE A 21 4.64 3.33 5.24
C PHE A 21 5.59 4.51 5.18
N ILE A 22 6.87 4.24 5.40
CA ILE A 22 7.95 5.21 5.32
C ILE A 22 8.73 4.94 4.04
N VAL A 23 9.01 5.98 3.26
CA VAL A 23 10.03 5.95 2.21
C VAL A 23 11.32 6.50 2.80
N GLU A 24 12.35 5.67 2.84
CA GLU A 24 13.69 6.02 3.31
C GLU A 24 14.46 6.84 2.26
N LYS A 25 15.53 7.50 2.69
CA LYS A 25 16.35 8.37 1.81
C LYS A 25 16.99 7.64 0.62
N ASP A 26 17.14 6.33 0.72
CA ASP A 26 17.71 5.47 -0.31
C ASP A 26 16.65 4.85 -1.24
N GLY A 27 15.38 5.23 -1.05
CA GLY A 27 14.23 4.75 -1.80
C GLY A 27 13.67 3.39 -1.37
N THR A 28 14.19 2.79 -0.31
CA THR A 28 13.55 1.62 0.32
C THR A 28 12.30 2.02 1.11
N ILE A 29 11.43 1.06 1.39
CA ILE A 29 10.25 1.27 2.23
C ILE A 29 10.35 0.49 3.53
N SER A 30 9.87 1.09 4.62
CA SER A 30 9.87 0.53 5.96
C SER A 30 8.54 0.83 6.68
N GLY A 31 8.28 0.17 7.81
CA GLY A 31 7.14 0.49 8.66
C GLY A 31 5.76 0.34 8.01
N ILE A 32 5.62 -0.57 7.05
CA ILE A 32 4.35 -0.80 6.34
C ILE A 32 3.29 -1.31 7.31
N LYS A 33 2.13 -0.66 7.32
CA LYS A 33 0.94 -1.03 8.09
C LYS A 33 -0.30 -0.88 7.23
N ALA A 34 -1.29 -1.72 7.47
CA ALA A 34 -2.63 -1.60 6.91
C ALA A 34 -3.64 -1.50 8.07
N ASP A 35 -4.55 -0.54 7.96
CA ASP A 35 -5.58 -0.23 8.95
C ASP A 35 -6.95 -0.27 8.28
N GLY A 36 -7.48 -1.48 8.18
CA GLY A 36 -8.78 -1.82 7.60
C GLY A 36 -9.45 -2.91 8.44
N LYS A 37 -10.77 -3.07 8.28
CA LYS A 37 -11.54 -4.03 9.09
C LYS A 37 -11.24 -5.49 8.73
N ASP A 38 -10.87 -5.75 7.47
CA ASP A 38 -10.66 -7.09 6.93
C ASP A 38 -9.17 -7.44 6.93
N ALA A 39 -8.80 -8.52 7.63
CA ALA A 39 -7.41 -8.91 7.82
C ALA A 39 -6.76 -9.45 6.53
N ASP A 40 -7.52 -10.17 5.70
CA ASP A 40 -7.02 -10.73 4.46
C ASP A 40 -6.80 -9.63 3.42
N PHE A 41 -7.73 -8.69 3.31
CA PHE A 41 -7.60 -7.49 2.50
C PHE A 41 -6.39 -6.64 2.94
N ASN A 42 -6.18 -6.48 4.25
CA ASN A 42 -5.01 -5.78 4.79
C ASN A 42 -3.71 -6.49 4.43
N SER A 43 -3.66 -7.82 4.56
CA SER A 43 -2.49 -8.63 4.21
C SER A 43 -2.14 -8.49 2.74
N GLU A 44 -3.15 -8.58 1.87
CA GLU A 44 -2.99 -8.48 0.43
C GLU A 44 -2.60 -7.07 -0.03
N ALA A 45 -3.19 -6.05 0.60
CA ALA A 45 -2.81 -4.66 0.39
C ALA A 45 -1.33 -4.41 0.74
N MET A 46 -0.86 -4.94 1.89
CA MET A 46 0.56 -4.87 2.27
C MET A 46 1.46 -5.64 1.30
N ARG A 47 1.07 -6.85 0.88
CA ARG A 47 1.81 -7.66 -0.09
C ARG A 47 1.95 -6.93 -1.43
N THR A 48 0.89 -6.28 -1.88
CA THR A 48 0.87 -5.50 -3.13
C THR A 48 1.89 -4.36 -3.08
N ILE A 49 1.91 -3.57 -2.00
CA ILE A 49 2.90 -2.48 -1.85
C ILE A 49 4.34 -3.01 -1.83
N ARG A 50 4.59 -4.14 -1.15
CA ARG A 50 5.92 -4.79 -1.15
C ARG A 50 6.33 -5.32 -2.53
N SER A 51 5.35 -5.65 -3.38
CA SER A 51 5.60 -6.23 -4.71
C SER A 51 5.93 -5.20 -5.80
N ILE A 52 5.76 -3.91 -5.51
CA ILE A 52 6.09 -2.83 -6.45
C ILE A 52 7.59 -2.89 -6.74
N LYS A 53 7.93 -3.20 -7.99
CA LYS A 53 9.31 -3.32 -8.43
C LYS A 53 9.95 -1.93 -8.54
N GLY A 54 11.20 -1.83 -8.10
CA GLY A 54 11.98 -0.59 -8.11
C GLY A 54 12.01 0.10 -6.75
N LYS A 55 12.87 1.11 -6.63
CA LYS A 55 12.96 1.95 -5.44
C LYS A 55 11.96 3.09 -5.55
N TRP A 56 11.31 3.41 -4.43
CA TRP A 56 10.49 4.60 -4.32
C TRP A 56 11.36 5.85 -4.40
N VAL A 57 10.84 6.93 -4.98
CA VAL A 57 11.58 8.20 -5.03
C VAL A 57 11.30 8.95 -3.71
N PRO A 58 12.31 9.17 -2.85
CA PRO A 58 12.10 9.95 -1.63
C PRO A 58 11.82 11.41 -1.96
N ALA A 59 11.08 12.09 -1.09
CA ALA A 59 10.94 13.54 -1.17
C ALA A 59 12.31 14.20 -1.01
N LYS A 60 12.47 15.40 -1.57
CA LYS A 60 13.69 16.20 -1.44
C LYS A 60 13.38 17.55 -0.80
N ILE A 61 14.22 17.98 0.12
CA ILE A 61 14.23 19.33 0.67
C ILE A 61 15.60 19.91 0.34
N ASN A 62 15.64 21.06 -0.35
CA ASN A 62 16.89 21.70 -0.81
C ASN A 62 17.81 20.73 -1.59
N GLY A 63 17.21 19.89 -2.44
CA GLY A 63 17.94 18.89 -3.24
C GLY A 63 18.38 17.63 -2.48
N GLN A 64 18.25 17.59 -1.15
CA GLN A 64 18.65 16.44 -0.34
C GLN A 64 17.47 15.49 -0.09
N PRO A 65 17.63 14.17 -0.27
CA PRO A 65 16.58 13.20 0.02
C PRO A 65 16.25 13.17 1.52
N VAL A 66 14.97 13.19 1.84
CA VAL A 66 14.44 13.14 3.21
C VAL A 66 13.50 11.96 3.38
N ARG A 67 13.51 11.40 4.60
CA ARG A 67 12.57 10.36 5.00
C ARG A 67 11.16 10.93 4.96
N SER A 68 10.24 10.20 4.35
CA SER A 68 8.87 10.65 4.12
C SER A 68 7.87 9.61 4.58
N TYR A 69 6.81 10.06 5.26
CA TYR A 69 5.70 9.21 5.68
C TYR A 69 4.55 9.30 4.69
N PHE A 70 4.08 8.17 4.19
CA PHE A 70 2.99 8.08 3.23
C PHE A 70 1.76 7.43 3.86
N LYS A 71 0.58 7.92 3.43
CA LYS A 71 -0.74 7.40 3.80
C LYS A 71 -1.59 7.27 2.54
N PHE A 72 -1.98 6.05 2.20
CA PHE A 72 -2.79 5.73 1.03
C PHE A 72 -4.10 5.08 1.47
N PRO A 73 -5.24 5.80 1.40
CA PRO A 73 -6.55 5.19 1.56
C PRO A 73 -6.86 4.37 0.30
N ILE A 74 -7.20 3.10 0.48
CA ILE A 74 -7.60 2.18 -0.58
C ILE A 74 -9.04 1.76 -0.32
N SER A 75 -9.85 1.81 -1.37
CA SER A 75 -11.20 1.24 -1.38
C SER A 75 -11.36 0.41 -2.64
N MET A 76 -11.84 -0.82 -2.51
CA MET A 76 -12.08 -1.72 -3.62
C MET A 76 -13.53 -2.20 -3.54
N LYS A 77 -14.21 -2.15 -4.67
CA LYS A 77 -15.52 -2.76 -4.85
C LYS A 77 -15.31 -3.95 -5.78
N PHE A 78 -15.67 -5.14 -5.33
CA PHE A 78 -15.62 -6.33 -6.16
C PHE A 78 -16.92 -6.41 -6.94
N ASP A 79 -16.82 -6.21 -8.25
CA ASP A 79 -17.90 -6.45 -9.20
C ASP A 79 -17.62 -7.81 -9.86
N ASN A 80 -18.57 -8.74 -9.74
CA ASN A 80 -18.58 -10.02 -10.47
C ASN A 80 -18.90 -9.80 -11.96
#